data_AF-A0A7G9QSK9-F1
#
_entry.id   AF-A0A7G9QSK9-F1
#
_cell.length_a   1.000
_cell.length_b   1.000
_cell.length_c   1.000
_cell.angle_alpha   90.00
_cell.angle_beta   90.00
_cell.angle_gamma   90.00
#
_symmetry.space_group_name_H-M   'P 1'
#
loop_
_entity.id
_entity.type
_entity.pdbx_description
1 polymer ?
#
loop_
_entity_poly.entity_id
_entity_poly.type
_entity_poly.pdbx_seq_one_letter_code
_entity_poly.pdbx_strand_id
1 'polypeptide(L)'
;MSAIGLRKVALYLASLDERERRALTVGLPPASMQVLQPLIAEVIRHGWRDPELVGRALAGDMQGLTAQSTLPVETLSKLAERLPADWIARVFAANPAIDTHFLVAMLDAPVSLQVRNELKRIPKLPEKLREAILAEADELQEEQCVA
;
A
#
# COMPACT_ATOMS: atom_id res chain seq x y z
N MET A 1 12.71 -1.01 12.11
CA MET A 1 12.00 -0.69 10.85
C MET A 1 10.52 -0.92 11.07
N SER A 2 9.64 -0.04 10.58
CA SER A 2 8.19 -0.25 10.64
C SER A 2 7.77 -1.40 9.70
N ALA A 3 6.63 -2.03 9.99
CA ALA A 3 6.08 -3.10 9.16
C ALA A 3 5.84 -2.64 7.71
N ILE A 4 5.36 -1.40 7.53
CA ILE A 4 5.17 -0.76 6.22
C ILE A 4 6.51 -0.60 5.48
N GLY A 5 7.56 -0.15 6.18
CA GLY A 5 8.89 -0.01 5.57
C GLY A 5 9.46 -1.35 5.08
N LEU A 6 9.24 -2.44 5.82
CA LEU A 6 9.64 -3.78 5.38
C LEU A 6 8.86 -4.25 4.13
N ARG A 7 7.56 -3.96 4.06
CA ARG A 7 6.71 -4.35 2.91
C ARG A 7 7.05 -3.53 1.65
N LYS A 8 7.35 -2.24 1.79
CA LYS A 8 7.87 -1.41 0.69
C LYS A 8 9.22 -1.91 0.16
N VAL A 9 10.14 -2.24 1.06
CA VAL A 9 11.46 -2.79 0.67
C VAL A 9 11.29 -4.12 -0.04
N ALA A 10 10.38 -4.98 0.44
CA ALA A 10 10.06 -6.24 -0.23
C ALA A 10 9.47 -6.04 -1.63
N LEU A 11 8.57 -5.05 -1.79
CA LEU A 11 8.01 -4.67 -3.09
C LEU A 11 9.09 -4.20 -4.07
N TYR A 12 9.94 -3.27 -3.62
CA TYR A 12 11.05 -2.76 -4.43
C TYR A 12 11.99 -3.90 -4.86
N LEU A 13 12.41 -4.75 -3.91
CA LEU A 13 13.29 -5.87 -4.24
C LEU A 13 12.63 -6.89 -5.20
N ALA A 14 11.31 -7.05 -5.15
CA ALA A 14 10.58 -7.96 -6.01
C ALA A 14 10.37 -7.42 -7.45
N SER A 15 10.37 -6.10 -7.65
CA SER A 15 10.29 -5.50 -8.99
C SER A 15 11.61 -5.47 -9.75
N LEU A 16 12.74 -5.59 -9.04
CA LEU A 16 14.05 -5.67 -9.64
C LEU A 16 14.27 -6.99 -10.38
N ASP A 17 15.16 -6.95 -11.38
CA ASP A 17 15.62 -8.17 -12.03
C ASP A 17 16.43 -9.06 -11.03
N GLU A 18 16.65 -10.31 -11.40
CA GLU A 18 17.29 -11.28 -10.49
C GLU A 18 18.75 -10.96 -10.18
N ARG A 19 19.43 -10.20 -11.05
CA ARG A 19 20.83 -9.80 -10.87
C ARG A 19 20.91 -8.62 -9.90
N GLU A 20 20.08 -7.60 -10.10
CA GLU A 20 19.98 -6.42 -9.25
C GLU A 20 19.48 -6.79 -7.84
N ARG A 21 18.45 -7.64 -7.74
CA ARG A 21 17.97 -8.15 -6.45
C ARG A 21 19.07 -8.89 -5.71
N ARG A 22 19.84 -9.74 -6.38
CA ARG A 22 20.97 -10.45 -5.74
C ARG A 22 22.05 -9.49 -5.26
N ALA A 23 22.43 -8.52 -6.08
CA ALA A 23 23.43 -7.51 -5.70
C ALA A 23 23.01 -6.73 -4.44
N LEU A 24 21.75 -6.32 -4.35
CA LEU A 24 21.25 -5.56 -3.20
C LEU A 24 21.00 -6.42 -1.96
N THR A 25 20.57 -7.67 -2.12
CA THR A 25 20.33 -8.57 -0.98
C THR A 25 21.62 -9.08 -0.33
N VAL A 26 22.73 -9.16 -1.06
CA VAL A 26 24.05 -9.49 -0.50
C VAL A 26 24.53 -8.42 0.50
N GLY A 27 24.11 -7.16 0.32
CA GLY A 27 24.45 -6.07 1.22
C GLY A 27 23.56 -5.94 2.46
N LEU A 28 22.49 -6.74 2.59
CA LEU A 28 21.54 -6.63 3.69
C LEU A 28 21.95 -7.52 4.89
N PRO A 29 21.69 -7.05 6.13
CA PRO A 29 21.89 -7.89 7.31
C PRO A 29 21.06 -9.18 7.25
N PRO A 30 21.60 -10.33 7.69
CA PRO A 30 20.88 -11.62 7.67
C PRO A 30 19.53 -11.57 8.39
N ALA A 31 19.44 -10.84 9.50
CA ALA A 31 18.20 -10.66 10.26
C ALA A 31 17.12 -9.92 9.44
N SER A 32 17.50 -8.91 8.66
CA SER A 32 16.58 -8.21 7.76
C SER A 32 16.14 -9.11 6.61
N MET A 33 17.06 -9.91 6.07
CA MET A 33 16.74 -10.87 5.01
C MET A 33 15.77 -11.96 5.47
N GLN A 34 15.87 -12.46 6.70
CA GLN A 34 14.92 -13.43 7.25
C GLN A 34 13.49 -12.90 7.29
N VAL A 35 13.32 -11.59 7.54
CA VAL A 35 12.00 -10.93 7.56
C VAL A 35 11.53 -10.58 6.15
N LEU A 36 12.44 -10.17 5.27
CA LEU A 36 12.12 -9.73 3.91
C LEU A 36 11.84 -10.89 2.94
N GLN A 37 12.52 -12.02 3.08
CA GLN A 37 12.38 -13.16 2.17
C GLN A 37 10.92 -13.65 2.00
N PRO A 38 10.13 -13.87 3.07
CA PRO A 38 8.74 -14.28 2.92
C PRO A 38 7.88 -13.19 2.26
N LEU A 39 8.14 -11.91 2.55
CA LEU A 39 7.42 -10.79 1.94
C LEU A 39 7.74 -10.68 0.44
N ILE A 40 9.01 -10.83 0.05
CA ILE A 40 9.43 -10.85 -1.36
C ILE A 40 8.76 -12.02 -2.08
N ALA A 41 8.76 -13.21 -1.47
CA ALA A 41 8.12 -14.39 -2.06
C ALA A 41 6.60 -14.20 -2.24
N GLU A 42 5.94 -13.52 -1.29
CA GLU A 42 4.54 -13.17 -1.37
C GLU A 42 4.24 -12.19 -2.51
N VAL A 43 5.01 -11.10 -2.63
CA VAL A 43 4.89 -10.13 -3.73
C VAL A 43 5.09 -10.81 -5.08
N ILE A 44 6.10 -11.68 -5.18
CA ILE A 44 6.39 -12.48 -6.37
C ILE A 44 5.22 -13.39 -6.74
N ARG A 45 4.67 -14.13 -5.78
CA ARG A 45 3.58 -15.08 -5.97
C ARG A 45 2.30 -14.40 -6.43
N HIS A 46 2.06 -13.17 -5.98
CA HIS A 46 0.91 -12.37 -6.39
C HIS A 46 1.11 -11.60 -7.70
N GLY A 47 2.32 -11.60 -8.27
CA GLY A 47 2.61 -10.92 -9.52
C GLY A 47 2.73 -9.39 -9.41
N TRP A 48 2.83 -8.84 -8.19
CA TRP A 48 2.99 -7.39 -7.95
C TRP A 48 4.41 -6.90 -8.22
N ARG A 49 4.93 -7.19 -9.42
CA ARG A 49 6.27 -6.78 -9.87
C ARG A 49 6.24 -5.66 -10.89
N ASP A 50 5.04 -5.16 -11.22
CA ASP A 50 4.87 -4.11 -12.21
C ASP A 50 5.64 -2.85 -11.78
N PRO A 51 6.65 -2.40 -12.56
CA PRO A 51 7.45 -1.23 -12.24
C PRO A 51 6.62 0.04 -12.07
N GLU A 52 5.48 0.18 -12.76
CA GLU A 52 4.60 1.34 -12.56
C GLU A 52 3.87 1.30 -11.22
N LEU A 53 3.43 0.12 -10.80
CA LEU A 53 2.74 -0.10 -9.53
C LEU A 53 3.71 0.13 -8.36
N VAL A 54 4.94 -0.36 -8.50
CA VAL A 54 6.03 -0.12 -7.54
C VAL A 54 6.42 1.35 -7.53
N GLY A 55 6.55 1.97 -8.70
CA GLY A 55 6.83 3.39 -8.84
C GLY A 55 5.81 4.25 -8.10
N ARG A 56 4.50 3.98 -8.25
CA ARG A 56 3.44 4.71 -7.54
C ARG A 56 3.43 4.45 -6.03
N ALA A 57 3.62 3.20 -5.61
CA ALA A 57 3.70 2.84 -4.20
C ALA A 57 4.91 3.46 -3.48
N LEU A 58 6.00 3.72 -4.22
CA LEU A 58 7.20 4.39 -3.71
C LEU A 58 7.19 5.91 -3.93
N ALA A 59 6.46 6.42 -4.92
CA ALA A 59 6.34 7.85 -5.23
C ALA A 59 5.42 8.62 -4.29
N GLY A 60 4.80 7.95 -3.31
CA GLY A 60 4.09 8.60 -2.19
C GLY A 60 4.96 9.63 -1.45
N ASP A 61 6.29 9.56 -1.59
CA ASP A 61 7.23 10.52 -1.02
C ASP A 61 7.53 11.74 -1.94
N MET A 62 7.03 11.78 -3.19
CA MET A 62 7.31 12.86 -4.18
C MET A 62 6.08 13.55 -4.80
N GLN A 63 4.86 13.05 -4.59
CA GLN A 63 3.66 13.50 -5.32
C GLN A 63 2.85 14.63 -4.64
N GLY A 64 3.53 15.70 -4.26
CA GLY A 64 2.85 16.98 -3.97
C GLY A 64 2.35 17.74 -5.21
N LEU A 65 2.47 17.21 -6.45
CA LEU A 65 2.46 18.08 -7.64
C LEU A 65 1.58 17.74 -8.85
N THR A 66 0.86 16.62 -8.95
CA THR A 66 -0.04 16.39 -10.12
C THR A 66 -1.33 15.63 -9.76
N ALA A 67 -2.44 16.35 -9.85
CA ALA A 67 -3.80 15.97 -9.47
C ALA A 67 -4.39 14.74 -10.19
N GLN A 68 -4.14 13.56 -9.62
CA GLN A 68 -5.18 12.55 -9.40
C GLN A 68 -5.16 12.26 -7.91
N SER A 69 -6.31 12.35 -7.23
CA SER A 69 -6.43 12.27 -5.77
C SER A 69 -6.08 10.88 -5.26
N THR A 70 -4.79 10.57 -5.19
CA THR A 70 -4.28 9.28 -4.77
C THR A 70 -3.59 9.47 -3.44
N LEU A 71 -4.18 8.94 -2.38
CA LEU A 71 -3.56 8.98 -1.07
C LEU A 71 -2.27 8.15 -1.10
N PRO A 72 -1.17 8.66 -0.51
CA PRO A 72 0.06 7.90 -0.36
C PRO A 72 -0.15 6.60 0.41
N VAL A 73 0.67 5.59 0.12
CA VAL A 73 0.64 4.26 0.76
C VAL A 73 0.74 4.34 2.28
N GLU A 74 1.51 5.30 2.79
CA GLU A 74 1.77 5.52 4.21
C GLU A 74 0.53 6.12 4.87
N THR A 75 -0.13 7.07 4.20
CA THR A 75 -1.39 7.65 4.64
C THR A 75 -2.48 6.58 4.71
N LEU A 76 -2.60 5.77 3.66
CA LEU A 76 -3.54 4.63 3.63
C LEU A 76 -3.30 3.63 4.75
N SER A 77 -2.04 3.35 5.06
CA SER A 77 -1.68 2.42 6.14
C SER A 77 -1.97 3.02 7.52
N LYS A 78 -1.66 4.29 7.75
CA LYS A 78 -1.99 5.02 9.00
C LYS A 78 -3.48 5.11 9.24
N LEU A 79 -4.26 5.37 8.18
CA LEU A 79 -5.71 5.33 8.25
C LEU A 79 -6.18 3.92 8.64
N ALA A 80 -5.58 2.87 8.07
CA ALA A 80 -5.96 1.49 8.35
C ALA A 80 -5.68 0.99 9.77
N GLU A 81 -4.76 1.64 10.49
CA GLU A 81 -4.53 1.38 11.90
C GLU A 81 -5.59 2.01 12.81
N ARG A 82 -6.36 2.99 12.31
CA ARG A 82 -7.23 3.86 13.12
C ARG A 82 -8.70 3.77 12.76
N LEU A 83 -9.01 3.48 11.50
CA LEU A 83 -10.36 3.47 10.99
C LEU A 83 -10.90 2.05 10.88
N PRO A 84 -12.23 1.89 11.01
CA PRO A 84 -12.90 0.62 10.80
C PRO A 84 -12.56 -0.01 9.45
N ALA A 85 -12.49 -1.35 9.40
CA ALA A 85 -12.12 -2.09 8.21
C ALA A 85 -13.06 -1.85 7.01
N ASP A 86 -14.34 -1.52 7.26
CA ASP A 86 -15.30 -1.19 6.20
C ASP A 86 -15.02 0.18 5.58
N TRP A 87 -14.57 1.16 6.37
CA TRP A 87 -14.15 2.45 5.86
C TRP A 87 -12.89 2.33 5.00
N ILE A 88 -11.91 1.56 5.49
CA ILE A 88 -10.67 1.31 4.76
C ILE A 88 -10.89 0.57 3.46
N ALA A 89 -11.81 -0.38 3.45
CA ALA A 89 -12.22 -1.04 2.22
C ALA A 89 -12.79 -0.04 1.19
N ARG A 90 -13.57 0.97 1.63
CA ARG A 90 -14.08 2.03 0.74
C ARG A 90 -12.96 2.92 0.21
N VAL A 91 -12.03 3.33 1.07
CA VAL A 91 -10.87 4.14 0.67
C VAL A 91 -10.00 3.37 -0.33
N PHE A 92 -9.77 2.07 -0.11
CA PHE A 92 -8.98 1.23 -1.01
C PHE A 92 -9.70 0.97 -2.34
N ALA A 93 -11.01 0.79 -2.33
CA ALA A 93 -11.82 0.68 -3.55
C ALA A 93 -11.92 2.01 -4.32
N ALA A 94 -11.78 3.14 -3.61
CA ALA A 94 -11.82 4.47 -4.19
C ALA A 94 -10.49 4.90 -4.80
N ASN A 95 -9.35 4.25 -4.48
CA ASN A 95 -8.03 4.59 -4.99
C ASN A 95 -7.66 3.76 -6.25
N PRO A 96 -7.88 4.29 -7.48
CA PRO A 96 -7.65 3.52 -8.71
C PRO A 96 -6.17 3.39 -9.10
N ALA A 97 -5.28 4.18 -8.50
CA ALA A 97 -3.88 4.23 -8.92
C ALA A 97 -3.06 3.08 -8.34
N ILE A 98 -3.54 2.44 -7.29
CA ILE A 98 -2.83 1.35 -6.60
C ILE A 98 -3.76 0.14 -6.57
N ASP A 99 -3.23 -1.04 -6.90
CA ASP A 99 -3.98 -2.28 -6.84
C ASP A 99 -4.48 -2.55 -5.42
N THR A 100 -5.78 -2.83 -5.30
CA THR A 100 -6.42 -3.06 -4.00
C THR A 100 -5.87 -4.30 -3.30
N HIS A 101 -5.49 -5.35 -4.03
CA HIS A 101 -4.89 -6.53 -3.39
C HIS A 101 -3.51 -6.22 -2.82
N PHE A 102 -2.72 -5.40 -3.52
CA PHE A 102 -1.47 -4.86 -3.02
C PHE A 102 -1.69 -4.03 -1.75
N LEU A 103 -2.65 -3.09 -1.74
CA LEU A 103 -2.96 -2.28 -0.55
C LEU A 103 -3.32 -3.14 0.66
N VAL A 104 -4.12 -4.20 0.47
CA VAL A 104 -4.47 -5.11 1.57
C VAL A 104 -3.27 -5.92 2.07
N ALA A 105 -2.35 -6.30 1.19
CA ALA A 105 -1.14 -7.02 1.59
C ALA A 105 -0.17 -6.17 2.40
N MET A 106 -0.30 -4.84 2.35
CA MET A 106 0.46 -3.94 3.19
C MET A 106 -0.02 -3.88 4.64
N LEU A 107 -1.25 -4.33 4.91
CA LEU A 107 -1.85 -4.33 6.23
C LEU A 107 -1.40 -5.52 7.07
N ASP A 108 -1.54 -5.39 8.39
CA ASP A 108 -1.29 -6.52 9.28
C ASP A 108 -2.36 -7.61 9.13
N ALA A 109 -1.95 -8.86 9.36
CA ALA A 109 -2.75 -10.06 9.09
C ALA A 109 -4.23 -9.97 9.56
N PRO A 110 -4.55 -9.58 10.82
CA PRO A 110 -5.94 -9.50 11.27
C PRO A 110 -6.75 -8.41 10.54
N VAL A 111 -6.16 -7.24 10.32
CA VAL A 111 -6.80 -6.11 9.63
C VAL A 111 -7.00 -6.44 8.15
N SER A 112 -6.00 -7.05 7.52
CA SER A 112 -6.02 -7.45 6.12
C SER A 112 -7.17 -8.42 5.78
N LEU A 113 -7.54 -9.29 6.72
CA LEU A 113 -8.63 -10.25 6.53
C LEU A 113 -9.99 -9.56 6.61
N GLN A 114 -10.16 -8.65 7.57
CA GLN A 114 -11.39 -7.86 7.72
C GLN A 114 -11.61 -6.96 6.50
N VAL A 115 -10.59 -6.21 6.07
CA VAL A 115 -10.66 -5.35 4.89
C VAL A 115 -10.95 -6.16 3.63
N ARG A 116 -10.36 -7.35 3.47
CA ARG A 116 -10.68 -8.27 2.35
C ARG A 116 -12.14 -8.68 2.33
N ASN A 117 -12.76 -8.92 3.48
CA ASN A 117 -14.16 -9.31 3.56
C ASN A 117 -15.09 -8.16 3.23
N GLU A 118 -14.77 -6.94 3.66
CA GLU A 118 -15.55 -5.76 3.32
C GLU A 118 -15.41 -5.36 1.85
N LEU A 119 -14.20 -5.45 1.27
CA LEU A 119 -13.97 -5.19 -0.16
C LEU A 119 -14.84 -6.06 -1.08
N LYS A 120 -15.10 -7.32 -0.72
CA LYS A 120 -15.99 -8.21 -1.49
C LYS A 120 -17.44 -7.73 -1.53
N ARG A 121 -17.85 -6.89 -0.57
CA ARG A 121 -19.21 -6.35 -0.45
C ARG A 121 -19.36 -4.99 -1.11
N ILE A 122 -18.27 -4.35 -1.50
CA ILE A 122 -18.30 -3.01 -2.10
C ILE A 122 -18.57 -3.16 -3.60
N PRO A 123 -19.70 -2.62 -4.12
CA PRO A 123 -19.94 -2.57 -5.54
C PRO A 123 -18.98 -1.59 -6.22
N LYS A 124 -18.85 -1.67 -7.54
CA LYS A 124 -18.04 -0.72 -8.31
C LYS A 124 -18.51 0.71 -8.03
N LEU A 125 -17.62 1.52 -7.46
CA LEU A 125 -17.93 2.90 -7.06
C LEU A 125 -17.98 3.83 -8.28
N PRO A 126 -19.02 4.67 -8.42
CA PRO A 126 -19.04 5.76 -9.40
C PRO A 126 -17.89 6.74 -9.17
N GLU A 127 -17.36 7.34 -10.22
CA GLU A 127 -16.18 8.21 -10.17
C GLU A 127 -16.32 9.34 -9.14
N LYS A 128 -17.44 10.06 -9.15
CA LYS A 128 -17.74 11.14 -8.20
C LYS A 128 -17.74 10.69 -6.74
N LEU A 129 -18.17 9.46 -6.48
CA LEU A 129 -18.17 8.89 -5.14
C LEU A 129 -16.75 8.53 -4.69
N ARG A 130 -15.89 8.05 -5.60
CA ARG A 130 -14.47 7.81 -5.28
C ARG A 130 -13.76 9.11 -4.93
N GLU A 131 -13.97 10.16 -5.72
CA GLU A 131 -13.39 11.49 -5.47
C GLU A 131 -13.79 12.00 -4.07
N ALA A 132 -15.07 11.89 -3.70
CA ALA A 132 -15.57 12.30 -2.39
C ALA A 132 -14.94 11.49 -1.25
N ILE A 133 -14.86 10.16 -1.38
CA ILE A 133 -14.23 9.29 -0.37
C ILE A 133 -12.75 9.62 -0.18
N LEU A 134 -12.04 9.91 -1.27
CA LEU A 134 -10.62 10.26 -1.22
C LEU A 134 -10.40 11.63 -0.60
N ALA A 135 -11.25 12.62 -0.90
CA ALA A 135 -11.21 13.94 -0.27
C ALA A 135 -11.47 13.85 1.25
N GLU A 136 -12.49 13.10 1.67
CA GLU A 136 -12.80 12.89 3.08
C GLU A 136 -11.66 12.18 3.82
N ALA A 137 -11.03 11.18 3.18
CA ALA A 137 -9.88 10.50 3.75
C ALA A 137 -8.61 11.38 3.85
N ASP A 138 -8.49 12.40 3.01
CA ASP A 138 -7.42 13.41 3.06
C ASP A 138 -7.67 14.42 4.20
N GLU A 139 -8.90 14.91 4.33
CA GLU A 139 -9.32 15.78 5.45
C GLU A 139 -9.08 15.10 6.82
N LEU A 140 -9.41 13.81 6.93
CA LEU A 140 -9.14 13.00 8.13
C LEU A 140 -7.64 12.88 8.46
N GLN A 141 -6.75 13.10 7.47
CA GLN A 141 -5.31 13.18 7.69
C GLN A 141 -4.87 14.58 8.14
N GLU A 142 -5.46 15.65 7.59
CA GLU A 142 -5.11 17.04 7.92
C GLU A 142 -5.54 17.46 9.33
N GLU A 143 -6.73 17.05 9.78
CA GLU A 143 -7.23 17.33 11.13
C GLU A 143 -6.31 16.77 12.24
N GLN A 144 -5.42 15.84 11.89
CA GLN A 144 -4.50 15.19 12.80
C GLN A 144 -3.10 15.82 12.84
N CYS A 145 -2.79 16.76 11.92
CA CYS A 145 -1.52 17.50 11.93
C CYS A 145 -1.57 18.79 12.78
N VAL A 146 -2.74 19.15 13.32
CA VAL A 146 -2.98 20.40 14.08
C VAL A 146 -3.18 20.16 15.59
N ALA A 147 -2.97 18.94 16.09
CA ALA A 147 -3.12 18.57 17.51
C ALA A 147 -1.79 18.29 18.21
#